data_AF-A0A0F8Y386-F1
#
_entry.id   AF-A0A0F8Y386-F1
#
_cell.length_a   1.000
_cell.length_b   1.000
_cell.length_c   1.000
_cell.angle_alpha   90.00
_cell.angle_beta   90.00
_cell.angle_gamma   90.00
#
_symmetry.space_group_name_H-M   'P 1'
#
loop_
_entity.id
_entity.type
_entity.pdbx_description
1 polymer ?
#
loop_
_entity_poly.entity_id
_entity_poly.type
_entity_poly.pdbx_seq_one_letter_code
_entity_poly.pdbx_strand_id
1 'polypeptide(L)'
;PFVFGDNFARFGKAGQAAEMRDEPNAVGIPTKAYPGNDEKHFLSDSRYDEWLEGVAVDVLKLLLYKGTVVWPMNGIGTGRAELRERAPRIYKAIKRIEHLLEAN
;
A
#
# COMPACT_ATOMS: atom_id res chain seq x y z
N PRO A 1 7.82 -9.92 -6.32
CA PRO A 1 6.63 -10.07 -5.45
C PRO A 1 5.39 -9.41 -6.05
N PHE A 2 4.20 -9.87 -5.67
CA PHE A 2 2.94 -9.21 -6.04
C PHE A 2 2.59 -8.13 -5.02
N VAL A 3 2.34 -6.91 -5.50
CA VAL A 3 2.00 -5.77 -4.64
C VAL A 3 0.48 -5.63 -4.56
N PHE A 4 -0.04 -5.29 -3.38
CA PHE A 4 -1.47 -5.03 -3.20
C PHE A 4 -1.72 -3.94 -2.15
N GLY A 5 -2.93 -3.37 -2.18
CA GLY A 5 -3.36 -2.41 -1.17
C GLY A 5 -3.76 -3.11 0.12
N ASP A 6 -3.16 -2.70 1.24
CA ASP A 6 -3.38 -3.28 2.56
C ASP A 6 -3.82 -2.20 3.57
N ASN A 7 -3.97 -2.57 4.84
CA ASN A 7 -4.17 -1.65 5.95
C ASN A 7 -3.06 -1.78 7.01
N PHE A 8 -2.80 -0.72 7.78
CA PHE A 8 -1.77 -0.72 8.82
C PHE A 8 -1.92 -1.83 9.86
N ALA A 9 -3.15 -2.17 10.22
CA ALA A 9 -3.41 -3.20 11.20
C ALA A 9 -3.20 -4.64 10.67
N ARG A 10 -2.95 -4.80 9.36
CA ARG A 10 -2.61 -6.08 8.69
C ARG A 10 -3.62 -7.21 8.93
N PHE A 11 -4.91 -6.89 9.11
CA PHE A 11 -5.97 -7.89 9.25
C PHE A 11 -7.18 -7.60 8.36
N GLY A 12 -8.12 -8.56 8.31
CA GLY A 12 -9.36 -8.49 7.53
C GLY A 12 -9.17 -8.83 6.05
N LYS A 13 -10.01 -9.70 5.50
CA LYS A 13 -9.83 -10.30 4.16
C LYS A 13 -10.83 -9.76 3.12
N ALA A 14 -10.82 -8.45 2.89
CA ALA A 14 -11.68 -7.83 1.87
C ALA A 14 -10.86 -7.37 0.65
N GLY A 15 -11.46 -7.44 -0.54
CA GLY A 15 -10.80 -7.05 -1.78
C GLY A 15 -9.56 -7.90 -2.06
N GLN A 16 -8.48 -7.27 -2.55
CA GLN A 16 -7.24 -7.97 -2.87
C GLN A 16 -6.60 -8.65 -1.64
N ALA A 17 -6.77 -8.10 -0.43
CA ALA A 17 -6.15 -8.67 0.76
C ALA A 17 -6.64 -10.10 1.09
N ALA A 18 -7.80 -10.51 0.58
CA ALA A 18 -8.31 -11.88 0.76
C ALA A 18 -7.42 -12.92 0.09
N GLU A 19 -6.90 -12.60 -1.09
CA GLU A 19 -6.07 -13.49 -1.91
C GLU A 19 -4.58 -13.29 -1.61
N MET A 20 -4.18 -12.07 -1.24
CA MET A 20 -2.76 -11.69 -1.27
C MET A 20 -2.07 -11.71 0.09
N ARG A 21 -2.77 -11.51 1.22
CA ARG A 21 -2.06 -11.23 2.49
C ARG A 21 -1.24 -12.41 3.01
N ASP A 22 -1.73 -13.62 2.83
CA ASP A 22 -1.08 -14.83 3.32
C ASP A 22 -0.15 -15.47 2.27
N GLU A 23 -0.01 -14.86 1.08
CA GLU A 23 0.90 -15.31 0.04
C GLU A 23 2.34 -14.89 0.37
N PRO A 24 3.29 -15.84 0.53
CA PRO A 24 4.67 -15.53 0.94
C PRO A 24 5.40 -14.55 0.01
N ASN A 25 5.05 -14.51 -1.27
CA ASN A 25 5.63 -13.60 -2.25
C ASN A 25 4.77 -12.35 -2.52
N ALA A 26 3.90 -11.96 -1.58
CA ALA A 26 3.13 -10.72 -1.65
C ALA A 26 3.68 -9.64 -0.72
N VAL A 27 3.52 -8.38 -1.11
CA VAL A 27 3.86 -7.21 -0.29
C VAL A 27 2.67 -6.26 -0.24
N GLY A 28 2.12 -6.07 0.95
CA GLY A 28 1.00 -5.16 1.17
C GLY A 28 1.48 -3.75 1.46
N ILE A 29 1.04 -2.77 0.68
CA ILE A 29 1.30 -1.35 0.96
C ILE A 29 0.12 -0.77 1.74
N PRO A 30 0.32 -0.16 2.92
CA PRO A 30 -0.78 0.45 3.67
C PRO A 30 -1.46 1.56 2.87
N THR A 31 -2.74 1.33 2.58
CA THR A 31 -3.64 2.27 1.91
C THR A 31 -4.81 2.68 2.80
N LYS A 32 -4.96 2.02 3.96
CA LYS A 32 -5.93 2.35 5.02
C LYS A 32 -5.29 2.16 6.40
N ALA A 33 -5.90 2.72 7.43
CA ALA A 33 -5.50 2.44 8.81
C ALA A 33 -5.99 1.05 9.25
N TYR A 34 -7.26 0.73 8.95
CA TYR A 34 -7.95 -0.49 9.39
C TYR A 34 -8.92 -1.00 8.32
N PRO A 35 -9.37 -2.27 8.39
CA PRO A 35 -10.45 -2.74 7.55
C PRO A 35 -11.79 -2.16 8.04
N GLY A 36 -12.41 -1.31 7.23
CA GLY A 36 -13.74 -0.73 7.51
C GLY A 36 -13.98 0.57 6.75
N ASN A 37 -15.14 1.20 6.98
CA ASN A 37 -15.58 2.40 6.25
C ASN A 37 -15.87 3.63 7.12
N ASP A 38 -15.74 3.54 8.44
CA ASP A 38 -15.73 4.74 9.30
C ASP A 38 -14.49 5.61 9.06
N GLU A 39 -14.59 6.91 9.37
CA GLU A 39 -13.51 7.90 9.21
C GLU A 39 -12.16 7.43 9.76
N LYS A 40 -12.17 6.83 10.96
CA LYS A 40 -10.96 6.31 11.65
C LYS A 40 -10.22 5.20 10.88
N HIS A 41 -10.88 4.56 9.91
CA HIS A 41 -10.28 3.49 9.11
C HIS A 41 -9.49 4.03 7.92
N PHE A 42 -9.69 5.29 7.54
CA PHE A 42 -8.95 5.93 6.46
C PHE A 42 -7.65 6.56 6.96
N LEU A 43 -6.74 6.80 6.03
CA LEU A 43 -5.53 7.57 6.27
C LEU A 43 -5.75 9.03 5.92
N SER A 44 -4.98 9.88 6.58
CA SER A 44 -4.86 11.30 6.30
C SER A 44 -3.38 11.69 6.23
N ASP A 45 -3.09 12.80 5.56
CA ASP A 45 -1.71 13.31 5.47
C ASP A 45 -1.12 13.76 6.82
N SER A 46 -1.95 13.95 7.86
CA SER A 46 -1.47 14.19 9.22
C SER A 46 -0.74 12.97 9.83
N ARG A 47 -0.91 11.77 9.24
CA ARG A 47 -0.21 10.54 9.62
C ARG A 47 0.90 10.17 8.63
N TYR A 48 1.36 11.12 7.80
CA TYR A 48 2.35 10.83 6.76
C TYR A 48 3.64 10.23 7.31
N ASP A 49 4.17 10.77 8.42
CA ASP A 49 5.44 10.30 8.99
C ASP A 49 5.29 8.89 9.59
N GLU A 50 4.20 8.65 10.34
CA GLU A 50 3.84 7.30 10.81
C GLU A 50 3.69 6.34 9.62
N TRP A 51 3.09 6.80 8.52
CA TRP A 51 2.92 5.97 7.34
C TRP A 51 4.25 5.63 6.69
N LEU A 52 5.15 6.61 6.58
CA LEU A 52 6.48 6.45 6.00
C LEU A 52 7.30 5.42 6.80
N GLU A 53 7.26 5.51 8.14
CA GLU A 53 7.92 4.55 9.01
C GLU A 53 7.34 3.13 8.84
N GLY A 54 6.01 3.00 8.87
CA GLY A 54 5.36 1.70 8.81
C GLY A 54 5.46 1.01 7.44
N VAL A 55 5.65 1.76 6.35
CA VAL A 55 5.80 1.20 4.99
C VAL A 55 7.27 0.94 4.61
N ALA A 56 8.23 1.48 5.36
CA ALA A 56 9.65 1.49 4.97
C ALA A 56 10.20 0.08 4.69
N VAL A 57 9.90 -0.89 5.55
CA VAL A 57 10.35 -2.28 5.39
C VAL A 57 9.75 -2.93 4.14
N ASP A 58 8.49 -2.64 3.83
CA ASP A 58 7.81 -3.17 2.64
C ASP A 58 8.42 -2.61 1.36
N VAL A 59 8.67 -1.29 1.32
CA VAL A 59 9.35 -0.63 0.19
C VAL A 59 10.76 -1.16 0.02
N LEU A 60 11.51 -1.35 1.12
CA LEU A 60 12.86 -1.90 1.06
C LEU A 60 12.87 -3.33 0.48
N LYS A 61 11.93 -4.18 0.90
CA LYS A 61 11.77 -5.52 0.30
C LYS A 61 11.54 -5.45 -1.20
N LEU A 62 10.73 -4.50 -1.68
CA LEU A 62 10.46 -4.32 -3.11
C LEU A 62 11.70 -3.84 -3.86
N LEU A 63 12.39 -2.81 -3.36
CA LEU A 63 13.56 -2.22 -4.02
C LEU A 63 14.78 -3.16 -4.07
N LEU A 64 14.93 -4.05 -3.09
CA LEU A 64 16.03 -5.01 -3.04
C LEU A 64 15.74 -6.31 -3.80
N TYR A 65 14.49 -6.55 -4.19
CA TYR A 65 14.10 -7.77 -4.88
C TYR A 65 14.75 -7.84 -6.27
N LYS A 66 15.38 -8.98 -6.59
CA LYS A 66 16.15 -9.18 -7.84
C LYS A 66 15.33 -9.76 -9.00
N GLY A 67 14.04 -9.98 -8.80
CA GLY A 67 13.13 -10.47 -9.84
C GLY A 67 12.06 -9.44 -10.18
N THR A 68 11.01 -9.89 -10.86
CA THR A 68 9.89 -9.02 -11.24
C THR A 68 9.02 -8.66 -10.03
N VAL A 69 8.81 -7.36 -9.86
CA VAL A 69 7.74 -6.84 -9.00
C VAL A 69 6.49 -6.67 -9.86
N VAL A 70 5.39 -7.29 -9.45
CA VAL A 70 4.11 -7.20 -10.16
C VAL A 70 3.24 -6.18 -9.44
N TRP A 71 2.96 -5.07 -10.13
CA TRP A 71 2.14 -3.97 -9.61
C TRP A 71 0.72 -4.01 -10.23
N PRO A 72 -0.36 -3.77 -9.45
CA PRO A 72 -1.71 -3.78 -10.01
C PRO A 72 -1.90 -2.68 -11.06
N MET A 73 -2.54 -3.03 -12.18
CA MET A 73 -2.77 -2.10 -13.31
C MET A 73 -3.53 -0.82 -12.90
N ASN A 74 -4.47 -0.93 -11.96
CA ASN A 74 -5.22 0.23 -11.44
C ASN A 74 -4.44 1.05 -10.39
N GLY A 75 -3.19 0.70 -10.14
CA GLY A 75 -2.35 1.26 -9.09
C GLY A 75 -2.77 0.84 -7.68
N ILE A 76 -2.03 1.35 -6.70
CA ILE A 76 -2.26 1.14 -5.27
C ILE A 76 -2.85 2.40 -4.65
N GLY A 77 -3.79 2.23 -3.72
CA GLY A 77 -4.46 3.35 -3.05
C GLY A 77 -5.62 3.96 -3.84
N THR A 78 -6.02 3.31 -4.93
CA THR A 78 -7.23 3.64 -5.69
C THR A 78 -8.46 2.91 -5.11
N GLY A 79 -9.67 3.34 -5.49
CA GLY A 79 -10.92 2.71 -5.06
C GLY A 79 -11.24 2.98 -3.57
N ARG A 80 -11.41 1.91 -2.78
CA ARG A 80 -11.98 1.94 -1.40
C ARG A 80 -11.08 2.61 -0.33
N ALA A 81 -9.89 3.03 -0.72
CA ALA A 81 -8.90 3.65 0.15
C ALA A 81 -8.97 5.18 0.18
N GLU A 82 -9.52 5.82 -0.86
CA GLU A 82 -9.75 7.28 -0.94
C GLU A 82 -8.49 8.13 -0.66
N LEU A 83 -7.30 7.62 -1.01
CA LEU A 83 -6.05 8.32 -0.69
C LEU A 83 -5.89 9.62 -1.47
N ARG A 84 -6.43 9.73 -2.69
CA ARG A 84 -6.32 10.99 -3.46
C ARG A 84 -7.02 12.14 -2.75
N GLU A 85 -8.13 11.84 -2.10
CA GLU A 85 -8.99 12.81 -1.42
C GLU A 85 -8.51 13.05 0.02
N ARG A 86 -8.19 11.99 0.76
CA ARG A 86 -7.92 12.06 2.21
C ARG A 86 -6.44 12.21 2.56
N ALA A 87 -5.56 11.64 1.75
CA ALA A 87 -4.11 11.60 2.01
C ALA A 87 -3.28 11.75 0.72
N PRO A 88 -3.41 12.88 -0.01
CA PRO A 88 -2.78 13.07 -1.31
C PRO A 88 -1.25 12.99 -1.27
N ARG A 89 -0.58 13.34 -0.15
CA ARG A 89 0.87 13.16 -0.02
C ARG A 89 1.24 11.69 0.05
N ILE A 90 0.49 10.88 0.81
CA ILE A 90 0.67 9.42 0.86
C ILE A 90 0.45 8.82 -0.53
N TYR A 91 -0.63 9.20 -1.22
CA TYR A 91 -0.91 8.73 -2.58
C TYR A 91 0.25 9.04 -3.54
N LYS A 92 0.78 10.27 -3.50
CA LYS A 92 1.91 10.68 -4.33
C LYS A 92 3.19 9.90 -4.01
N ALA A 93 3.44 9.60 -2.73
CA ALA A 93 4.58 8.79 -2.32
C ALA A 93 4.49 7.36 -2.89
N ILE A 94 3.31 6.74 -2.85
CA ILE A 94 3.06 5.42 -3.46
C ILE A 94 3.33 5.45 -4.97
N LYS A 95 2.80 6.45 -5.70
CA LYS A 95 3.09 6.61 -7.14
C LYS A 95 4.59 6.80 -7.42
N ARG A 96 5.33 7.47 -6.52
CA ARG A 96 6.78 7.61 -6.66
C ARG A 96 7.50 6.27 -6.48
N ILE A 97 7.07 5.45 -5.53
CA ILE A 97 7.60 4.09 -5.32
C ILE A 97 7.38 3.24 -6.57
N GLU A 98 6.17 3.25 -7.15
CA GLU A 98 5.85 2.55 -8.40
C GLU A 98 6.80 2.95 -9.53
N HIS A 99 6.97 4.25 -9.80
CA HIS A 99 7.89 4.73 -10.84
C HIS A 99 9.36 4.35 -10.59
N LEU A 100 9.79 4.27 -9.32
CA LEU A 100 11.16 3.83 -8.98
C LEU A 100 11.36 2.33 -9.23
N LEU A 101 10.30 1.52 -9.11
CA LEU A 101 10.35 0.09 -9.39
C LEU A 101 10.33 -0.20 -10.90
N GLU A 102 9.67 0.63 -11.70
CA GLU A 102 9.67 0.53 -13.17
C GLU A 102 11.01 0.95 -13.81
N ALA A 103 11.77 1.79 -13.13
CA ALA A 103 13.05 2.31 -13.62
C ALA A 103 14.26 1.42 -13.25
N ASN A 104 14.07 0.36 -12.46
CA ASN A 104 15.10 -0.60 -12.04
C ASN A 104 14.94 -1.92 -12.79
#